data_AF-A0A926TK71-F1
#
_entry.id   AF-A0A926TK71-F1
#
_cell.length_a   1.000
_cell.length_b   1.000
_cell.length_c   1.000
_cell.angle_alpha   90.00
_cell.angle_beta   90.00
_cell.angle_gamma   90.00
#
_symmetry.space_group_name_H-M   'P 1'
#
loop_
_entity.id
_entity.type
_entity.pdbx_description
1 polymer ?
#
loop_
_entity_poly.entity_id
_entity_poly.type
_entity_poly.pdbx_seq_one_letter_code
_entity_poly.pdbx_strand_id
1 'polypeptide(L)'
;MLQTIYLTLFLLGTGLQYAQFIPFLIEHGLDVKLFVEQLFANQISSFFGIDVIVSVLVVLMFVAAEGTRLKMRYLWVYFVGALLGVAVGLPLFLLMRQRQLEAAAQLD
;
A
#
# COMPACT_ATOMS: atom_id res chain seq x y z
N MET A 1 -13.75 0.08 -16.07
CA MET A 1 -12.75 1.17 -16.19
C MET A 1 -11.97 1.39 -14.89
N LEU A 2 -12.63 1.62 -13.75
CA LEU A 2 -11.95 1.82 -12.45
C LEU A 2 -11.04 0.65 -12.02
N GLN A 3 -11.50 -0.58 -12.21
CA GLN A 3 -10.71 -1.78 -11.86
C GLN A 3 -9.36 -1.83 -12.61
N THR A 4 -9.37 -1.51 -13.90
CA THR A 4 -8.16 -1.45 -14.72
C THR A 4 -7.20 -0.37 -14.21
N ILE A 5 -7.73 0.81 -13.84
CA ILE A 5 -6.92 1.89 -13.27
C ILE A 5 -6.26 1.44 -11.97
N TYR A 6 -7.00 0.80 -11.05
CA TYR A 6 -6.44 0.30 -9.80
C TYR A 6 -5.37 -0.77 -10.02
N LEU A 7 -5.57 -1.66 -10.99
CA LEU A 7 -4.59 -2.68 -11.32
C LEU A 7 -3.31 -2.06 -11.92
N THR A 8 -3.44 -1.08 -12.81
CA THR A 8 -2.29 -0.36 -13.36
C THR A 8 -1.54 0.40 -12.28
N LEU A 9 -2.25 1.10 -11.39
CA LEU A 9 -1.64 1.82 -10.27
C LEU A 9 -0.94 0.87 -9.29
N PHE A 10 -1.53 -0.31 -9.03
CA PHE A 10 -0.90 -1.36 -8.24
C PHE A 10 0.43 -1.81 -8.85
N LEU A 11 0.43 -2.14 -10.15
CA LEU A 11 1.63 -2.62 -10.84
C LEU A 11 2.71 -1.55 -10.91
N LEU A 12 2.34 -0.30 -11.22
CA LEU A 12 3.28 0.82 -11.28
C LEU A 12 3.84 1.15 -9.89
N GLY A 13 2.98 1.26 -8.88
CA GLY A 13 3.39 1.55 -7.51
C GLY A 13 4.35 0.51 -6.97
N THR A 14 3.99 -0.77 -7.13
CA THR A 14 4.85 -1.91 -6.78
C THR A 14 6.16 -1.83 -7.55
N GLY A 15 6.12 -1.77 -8.88
CA GLY A 15 7.32 -1.78 -9.72
C GLY A 15 8.29 -0.66 -9.40
N LEU A 16 7.79 0.58 -9.24
CA LEU A 16 8.62 1.75 -8.94
C LEU A 16 9.24 1.68 -7.53
N GLN A 17 8.47 1.27 -6.52
CA GLN A 17 8.98 1.15 -5.16
C GLN A 17 10.06 0.06 -5.05
N TYR A 18 9.78 -1.12 -5.60
CA TYR A 18 10.73 -2.23 -5.57
C TYR A 18 11.96 -1.99 -6.46
N ALA A 19 11.84 -1.21 -7.53
CA ALA A 19 13.00 -0.80 -8.33
C ALA A 19 14.04 0.01 -7.53
N GLN A 20 13.60 0.75 -6.50
CA GLN A 20 14.51 1.48 -5.61
C GLN A 20 14.95 0.62 -4.41
N PHE A 21 14.06 -0.22 -3.88
CA PHE A 21 14.33 -1.03 -2.69
C PHE A 21 15.23 -2.25 -2.96
N ILE A 22 15.09 -2.90 -4.12
CA ILE A 22 15.87 -4.10 -4.47
C ILE A 22 17.37 -3.79 -4.58
N PRO A 23 17.83 -2.74 -5.27
CA PRO A 23 19.26 -2.39 -5.30
C PRO A 23 19.82 -2.14 -3.90
N PHE A 24 19.08 -1.43 -3.05
CA PHE A 24 19.47 -1.20 -1.66
C PHE A 24 19.67 -2.53 -0.90
N LEU A 25 18.73 -3.47 -1.04
CA LEU A 25 18.83 -4.81 -0.45
C LEU A 25 20.02 -5.61 -0.96
N ILE A 26 20.35 -5.51 -2.25
CA ILE A 26 21.50 -6.21 -2.85
C ILE A 26 22.81 -5.64 -2.31
N GLU A 27 22.90 -4.32 -2.19
CA GLU A 27 24.14 -3.63 -1.79
C GLU A 27 24.39 -3.65 -0.28
N HIS A 28 23.34 -3.49 0.53
CA HIS A 28 23.45 -3.32 1.98
C HIS A 28 22.80 -4.45 2.79
N GLY A 29 22.07 -5.36 2.15
CA GLY A 29 21.28 -6.38 2.85
C GLY A 29 20.06 -5.79 3.55
N LEU A 30 19.55 -6.51 4.57
CA LEU A 30 18.46 -6.02 5.44
C LEU A 30 18.97 -5.07 6.53
N ASP A 31 19.67 -4.00 6.13
CA ASP A 31 20.15 -2.96 7.06
C ASP A 31 19.07 -1.91 7.32
N VAL A 32 18.20 -2.22 8.30
CA VAL A 32 17.11 -1.32 8.73
C VAL A 32 17.67 -0.01 9.31
N LYS A 33 18.84 -0.04 9.94
CA LYS A 33 19.43 1.17 10.55
C LYS A 33 19.85 2.14 9.46
N LEU A 34 20.57 1.65 8.45
CA LEU A 34 20.98 2.45 7.30
C LEU A 34 19.78 2.97 6.51
N PHE A 35 18.74 2.15 6.34
CA PHE A 35 17.52 2.58 5.67
C PHE A 35 16.87 3.78 6.37
N VAL A 36 16.77 3.74 7.70
CA VAL A 36 16.22 4.85 8.50
C VAL A 36 17.13 6.08 8.43
N GLU A 37 18.44 5.91 8.51
CA GLU A 37 19.40 7.01 8.36
C GLU A 37 19.26 7.70 7.00
N GLN A 38 19.12 6.93 5.91
CA GLN A 38 18.91 7.48 4.57
C GLN A 38 17.54 8.13 4.40
N LEU A 39 16.48 7.56 5.00
CA LEU A 39 15.14 8.11 4.96
C LEU A 39 15.09 9.50 5.62
N PHE A 40 15.82 9.69 6.71
CA PHE A 40 15.90 10.95 7.45
C PHE A 40 17.19 11.76 7.18
N ALA A 41 17.89 11.49 6.07
CA ALA A 41 19.16 12.15 5.75
C ALA A 41 19.03 13.65 5.48
N ASN A 42 17.88 14.11 4.99
CA ASN A 42 17.61 15.53 4.75
C ASN A 42 16.13 15.89 5.01
N GLN A 43 15.81 17.18 4.98
CA GLN A 43 14.47 17.67 5.28
C GLN A 43 13.42 17.17 4.28
N ILE A 44 13.78 17.05 2.99
CA ILE A 44 12.85 16.61 1.94
C ILE A 44 12.59 15.12 2.04
N SER A 45 13.63 14.30 2.23
CA SER A 45 13.48 12.86 2.44
C SER A 45 12.67 12.57 3.71
N SER A 46 12.91 13.34 4.78
CA SER A 46 12.15 13.25 6.03
C SER A 46 10.68 13.62 5.84
N PHE A 47 10.38 14.67 5.06
CA PHE A 47 9.01 15.05 4.72
C PHE A 47 8.26 13.91 4.02
N PHE A 48 8.86 13.32 2.99
CA PHE A 48 8.25 12.18 2.29
C PHE A 48 8.18 10.92 3.18
N GLY A 49 9.19 10.66 4.01
CA GLY A 49 9.18 9.53 4.93
C GLY A 49 8.05 9.62 5.95
N ILE A 50 7.86 10.81 6.55
CA ILE A 50 6.76 11.06 7.49
C ILE A 50 5.41 10.98 6.78
N ASP A 51 5.27 11.58 5.59
CA ASP A 51 4.04 11.52 4.80
C ASP A 51 3.63 10.08 4.48
N VAL A 52 4.58 9.23 4.10
CA VAL A 52 4.35 7.80 3.85
C VAL A 52 3.93 7.09 5.13
N ILE A 53 4.59 7.33 6.27
CA ILE A 53 4.22 6.70 7.55
C ILE A 53 2.79 7.07 7.95
N VAL A 54 2.44 8.36 7.88
CA VAL A 54 1.09 8.84 8.18
C VAL A 54 0.08 8.25 7.20
N SER A 55 0.40 8.21 5.91
CA SER A 55 -0.44 7.62 4.88
C SER A 55 -0.69 6.12 5.10
N VAL A 56 0.31 5.36 5.54
CA VAL A 56 0.13 3.95 5.93
C VAL A 56 -0.91 3.85 7.05
N LEU A 57 -0.76 4.64 8.13
CA LEU A 57 -1.70 4.60 9.25
C LEU A 57 -3.14 4.93 8.82
N VAL A 58 -3.31 5.95 7.97
CA VAL A 58 -4.62 6.31 7.41
C VAL A 58 -5.19 5.17 6.59
N VAL A 59 -4.39 4.54 5.72
CA VAL A 59 -4.83 3.39 4.91
C VAL A 59 -5.18 2.19 5.79
N LEU A 60 -4.42 1.91 6.85
CA LEU A 60 -4.74 0.83 7.78
C LEU A 60 -6.10 1.04 8.45
N MET A 61 -6.37 2.26 8.94
CA MET A 61 -7.67 2.61 9.50
C MET A 61 -8.79 2.50 8.47
N PHE A 62 -8.55 2.97 7.24
CA PHE A 62 -9.53 2.90 6.15
C PHE A 62 -9.86 1.46 5.77
N VAL A 63 -8.84 0.60 5.61
CA VAL A 63 -8.98 -0.83 5.33
C VAL A 63 -9.75 -1.52 6.46
N ALA A 64 -9.46 -1.18 7.73
CA ALA A 64 -10.17 -1.75 8.88
C ALA A 64 -11.66 -1.36 8.88
N ALA A 65 -11.95 -0.06 8.76
CA ALA A 65 -13.32 0.47 8.83
C ALA A 65 -14.18 -0.03 7.66
N GLU A 66 -13.69 0.07 6.44
CA GLU A 66 -14.47 -0.31 5.26
C GLU A 66 -14.48 -1.83 5.04
N GLY A 67 -13.37 -2.49 5.37
CA GLY A 67 -13.25 -3.93 5.27
C GLY A 67 -14.20 -4.69 6.20
N THR A 68 -14.39 -4.20 7.42
CA THR A 68 -15.38 -4.75 8.37
C THR A 68 -16.81 -4.47 7.92
N ARG A 69 -17.10 -3.25 7.43
CA ARG A 69 -18.40 -2.88 6.88
C ARG A 69 -18.83 -3.79 5.72
N LEU A 70 -17.90 -4.13 4.82
CA LEU A 70 -18.15 -4.99 3.66
C LEU A 70 -17.97 -6.50 3.95
N LYS A 71 -17.75 -6.89 5.22
CA LYS A 71 -17.57 -8.29 5.65
C LYS A 71 -16.54 -9.08 4.82
N MET A 72 -15.44 -8.43 4.44
CA MET A 72 -14.41 -9.08 3.62
C MET A 72 -13.64 -10.15 4.41
N ARG A 73 -13.46 -11.34 3.82
CA ARG A 73 -12.92 -12.53 4.51
C ARG A 73 -11.40 -12.55 4.72
N TYR A 74 -10.63 -11.69 4.05
CA TYR A 74 -9.15 -11.72 4.06
C TYR A 74 -8.52 -10.34 4.28
N LEU A 75 -8.99 -9.60 5.29
CA LEU A 75 -8.48 -8.24 5.55
C LEU A 75 -6.97 -8.18 5.81
N TRP A 76 -6.41 -9.23 6.42
CA TRP A 76 -4.99 -9.33 6.73
C TRP A 76 -4.09 -9.14 5.50
N VAL A 77 -4.54 -9.55 4.30
CA VAL A 77 -3.76 -9.39 3.06
C VAL A 77 -3.55 -7.91 2.74
N TYR A 78 -4.55 -7.07 2.99
CA TYR A 78 -4.46 -5.63 2.75
C TYR A 78 -3.63 -4.92 3.82
N PHE A 79 -3.66 -5.40 5.08
CA PHE A 79 -2.74 -4.92 6.12
C PHE A 79 -1.29 -5.20 5.74
N VAL A 80 -0.98 -6.44 5.33
CA VAL A 80 0.39 -6.80 4.89
C VAL A 80 0.78 -5.99 3.66
N GLY A 81 -0.11 -5.84 2.67
CA GLY A 81 0.14 -5.04 1.48
C GLY A 81 0.42 -3.57 1.80
N ALA A 82 -0.31 -2.97 2.73
CA ALA A 82 -0.11 -1.58 3.13
C ALA A 82 1.21 -1.37 3.90
N LEU A 83 1.64 -2.37 4.67
CA LEU A 83 2.95 -2.36 5.35
C LEU A 83 4.12 -2.51 4.36
N LEU A 84 3.94 -3.25 3.27
CA LEU A 84 4.93 -3.35 2.18
C LEU A 84 4.99 -2.06 1.34
N GLY A 85 3.92 -1.27 1.36
CA GLY A 85 3.87 0.04 0.72
C GLY A 85 2.44 0.51 0.52
N VAL A 86 2.19 1.80 0.78
CA VAL A 86 0.87 2.43 0.56
C VAL A 86 0.39 2.21 -0.88
N ALA A 87 1.30 2.34 -1.85
CA ALA A 87 1.02 2.17 -3.27
C ALA A 87 0.74 0.71 -3.70
N VAL A 88 1.03 -0.26 -2.82
CA VAL A 88 0.74 -1.69 -3.03
C VAL A 88 -0.58 -2.06 -2.35
N GLY A 89 -0.73 -1.70 -1.07
CA GLY A 89 -1.92 -2.06 -0.29
C GLY A 89 -3.20 -1.36 -0.73
N LEU A 90 -3.14 -0.05 -1.01
CA LEU A 90 -4.34 0.75 -1.28
C LEU A 90 -5.02 0.38 -2.60
N PRO A 91 -4.33 0.29 -3.76
CA PRO A 91 -5.01 -0.03 -5.01
C PRO A 91 -5.57 -1.45 -5.02
N LEU A 92 -4.89 -2.40 -4.38
CA LEU A 92 -5.36 -3.77 -4.21
C LEU A 92 -6.65 -3.83 -3.39
N PHE A 93 -6.70 -3.08 -2.28
CA PHE A 93 -7.90 -2.96 -1.47
C PHE A 93 -9.06 -2.33 -2.25
N LEU A 94 -8.81 -1.24 -2.97
CA LEU A 94 -9.82 -0.55 -3.80
C LEU A 94 -10.36 -1.45 -4.91
N LEU A 95 -9.50 -2.28 -5.52
CA LEU A 95 -9.92 -3.27 -6.53
C LEU A 95 -10.88 -4.30 -5.92
N MET A 96 -10.56 -4.89 -4.77
CA MET A 96 -11.45 -5.87 -4.16
C MET A 96 -12.75 -5.24 -3.65
N ARG A 97 -12.65 -4.03 -3.07
CA ARG A 97 -13.81 -3.24 -2.66
C ARG A 97 -14.78 -3.03 -3.82
N GLN A 98 -14.26 -2.62 -4.98
CA GLN A 98 -15.08 -2.42 -6.17
C GLN A 98 -15.82 -3.71 -6.57
N ARG A 99 -15.15 -4.87 -6.54
CA ARG A 99 -15.76 -6.17 -6.86
C ARG A 99 -16.86 -6.57 -5.89
N GLN A 100 -16.68 -6.29 -4.59
CA GLN A 100 -17.70 -6.57 -3.57
C GLN A 100 -18.94 -5.69 -3.75
N LEU A 101 -18.76 -4.40 -4.05
CA LEU A 101 -19.87 -3.48 -4.32
C LEU A 101 -20.66 -3.87 -5.57
N GLU A 102 -19.96 -4.26 -6.65
CA GLU A 102 -20.61 -4.75 -7.87
C GLU A 102 -21.38 -6.05 -7.63
N ALA A 103 -20.84 -6.98 -6.83
CA ALA A 103 -21.52 -8.23 -6.48
C ALA A 103 -22.77 -7.99 -5.62
N ALA A 104 -22.71 -7.04 -4.68
CA ALA A 104 -23.86 -6.67 -3.86
C ALA A 104 -24.97 -6.00 -4.71
N ALA A 105 -24.60 -5.12 -5.63
CA ALA A 105 -25.56 -4.43 -6.51
C ALA A 105 -26.22 -5.33 -7.57
N GLN A 106 -25.65 -6.51 -7.85
CA GLN A 106 -26.25 -7.51 -8.75
C GLN A 106 -27.27 -8.42 -8.04
N LEU A 107 -27.32 -8.38 -6.71
CA LEU A 107 -28.24 -9.18 -5.88
C LEU A 107 -29.53 -8.43 -5.52
N ASP A 108 -29.58 -7.12 -5.78
CA ASP A 108 -30.77 -6.25 -5.64
C ASP A 108 -31.49 -6.08 -7.00
#